data_AF-A0A6H9TGF8-F1
#
_entry.id   AF-A0A6H9TGF8-F1
#
_cell.length_a   1.000
_cell.length_b   1.000
_cell.length_c   1.000
_cell.angle_alpha   90.00
_cell.angle_beta   90.00
_cell.angle_gamma   90.00
#
_symmetry.space_group_name_H-M   'P 1'
#
loop_
_entity.id
_entity.type
_entity.pdbx_description
1 polymer ?
#
loop_
_entity_poly.entity_id
_entity_poly.type
_entity_poly.pdbx_seq_one_letter_code
_entity_poly.pdbx_strand_id
1 'polypeptide(L)'
;MIYPWQTDDWNRLQQLRAQWPHALLLHGQAGIGKLQFAQHLAQGFLCEAPRPNGEPCGTCAACTWFAQGNHPDYRIVLPEALAGEAPGAADDAKPADADEGGKKTRAPSKEIKIEQVRALLDFCAVGSHRGGARVVVLYPAEALNVAASNALLKTLEEPPPGVVFLLVSARIDRLLPTIISRCRQWPMTVPAPDAAAAWLAAQGVDDARALLAEAGGAPLAALA
;
A
#
# COMPACT_ATOMS: atom_id res chain seq x y z
N MET A 1 -3.56 -8.00 8.34
CA MET A 1 -3.87 -7.69 9.74
C MET A 1 -4.01 -6.18 9.84
N ILE A 2 -4.93 -5.69 10.68
CA ILE A 2 -4.99 -4.29 11.10
C ILE A 2 -4.49 -4.16 12.52
N TYR A 3 -3.86 -3.03 12.85
CA TYR A 3 -3.43 -2.74 14.21
C TYR A 3 -4.60 -2.18 15.05
N PRO A 4 -4.58 -2.31 16.39
CA PRO A 4 -5.70 -1.90 17.24
C PRO A 4 -6.17 -0.45 17.01
N TRP A 5 -5.21 0.48 16.83
CA TRP A 5 -5.49 1.90 16.58
C TRP A 5 -6.05 2.21 15.19
N GLN A 6 -6.09 1.23 14.29
CA GLN A 6 -6.64 1.37 12.93
C GLN A 6 -8.08 0.87 12.84
N THR A 7 -8.66 0.34 13.92
CA THR A 7 -10.01 -0.25 13.92
C THR A 7 -11.07 0.77 13.51
N ASP A 8 -10.99 1.99 14.03
CA ASP A 8 -11.93 3.06 13.67
C ASP A 8 -11.75 3.51 12.22
N ASP A 9 -10.51 3.54 11.72
CA ASP A 9 -10.24 3.83 10.31
C ASP A 9 -10.84 2.75 9.40
N TRP A 10 -10.66 1.48 9.76
CA TRP A 10 -11.26 0.35 9.06
C TRP A 10 -12.78 0.50 9.01
N ASN A 11 -13.43 0.61 10.16
CA ASN A 11 -14.90 0.69 10.25
C ASN A 11 -15.47 1.85 9.41
N ARG A 12 -14.83 3.02 9.45
CA ARG A 12 -15.27 4.18 8.65
C ARG A 12 -15.04 3.97 7.15
N LEU A 13 -13.94 3.35 6.72
CA LEU A 13 -13.72 3.01 5.31
C LEU A 13 -14.73 1.97 4.81
N GLN A 14 -15.08 0.99 5.63
CA GLN A 14 -16.05 -0.05 5.27
C GLN A 14 -17.45 0.52 5.02
N GLN A 15 -17.81 1.63 5.65
CA GLN A 15 -19.06 2.35 5.36
C GLN A 15 -19.08 2.94 3.94
N LEU A 16 -17.91 3.21 3.34
CA LEU A 16 -17.78 3.73 1.98
C LEU A 16 -17.79 2.62 0.92
N ARG A 17 -17.86 1.34 1.32
CA ARG A 17 -17.60 0.22 0.40
C ARG A 17 -18.60 0.10 -0.75
N ALA A 18 -19.84 0.55 -0.56
CA ALA A 18 -20.84 0.60 -1.64
C ALA A 18 -20.55 1.68 -2.71
N GLN A 19 -19.84 2.75 -2.32
CA GLN A 19 -19.49 3.88 -3.18
C GLN A 19 -17.99 4.20 -3.00
N TRP A 20 -17.18 3.19 -3.28
CA TRP A 20 -15.75 3.27 -3.03
C TRP A 20 -15.09 4.33 -3.92
N PRO A 21 -14.24 5.24 -3.37
CA PRO A 21 -13.48 6.15 -4.20
C PRO A 21 -12.44 5.37 -5.00
N HIS A 22 -12.34 5.65 -6.30
CA HIS A 22 -11.39 4.96 -7.17
C HIS A 22 -9.92 5.13 -6.74
N ALA A 23 -9.58 6.25 -6.11
CA ALA A 23 -8.26 6.50 -5.54
C ALA A 23 -8.36 6.99 -4.09
N LEU A 24 -7.72 6.25 -3.18
CA LEU A 24 -7.61 6.59 -1.77
C LEU A 24 -6.14 6.87 -1.42
N LEU A 25 -5.87 8.02 -0.82
CA LEU A 25 -4.54 8.39 -0.30
C LEU A 25 -4.53 8.21 1.21
N LEU A 26 -3.95 7.11 1.68
CA LEU A 26 -3.69 6.83 3.09
C LEU A 26 -2.42 7.60 3.52
N HIS A 27 -2.57 8.58 4.40
CA HIS A 27 -1.44 9.40 4.84
C HIS A 27 -1.37 9.57 6.36
N GLY A 28 -0.17 9.87 6.86
CA GLY A 28 0.10 10.04 8.30
C GLY A 28 1.55 9.66 8.61
N GLN A 29 1.99 9.76 9.87
CA GLN A 29 3.39 9.49 10.24
C GLN A 29 3.87 8.08 9.85
N ALA A 30 5.18 7.92 9.60
CA ALA A 30 5.78 6.60 9.38
C ALA A 30 5.63 5.72 10.63
N GLY A 31 5.62 4.39 10.47
CA GLY A 31 5.60 3.47 11.61
C GLY A 31 4.25 3.24 12.31
N ILE A 32 3.12 3.68 11.73
CA ILE A 32 1.77 3.36 12.24
C ILE A 32 1.07 2.22 11.50
N GLY A 33 1.78 1.52 10.59
CA GLY A 33 1.26 0.33 9.92
C GLY A 33 0.42 0.59 8.67
N LYS A 34 0.66 1.70 7.96
CA LYS A 34 -0.16 2.11 6.81
C LYS A 34 -0.07 1.15 5.62
N LEU A 35 1.12 0.64 5.32
CA LEU A 35 1.32 -0.34 4.25
C LEU A 35 0.54 -1.62 4.53
N GLN A 36 0.64 -2.15 5.76
CA GLN A 36 -0.06 -3.36 6.19
C GLN A 36 -1.57 -3.16 6.15
N PHE A 37 -2.06 -1.98 6.54
CA PHE A 37 -3.47 -1.61 6.42
C PHE A 37 -3.93 -1.60 4.95
N ALA A 38 -3.16 -0.98 4.06
CA ALA A 38 -3.46 -0.94 2.63
C ALA A 38 -3.46 -2.33 1.99
N GLN A 39 -2.50 -3.18 2.35
CA GLN A 39 -2.45 -4.59 1.91
C GLN A 39 -3.65 -5.38 2.43
N HIS A 40 -4.04 -5.18 3.69
CA HIS A 40 -5.19 -5.87 4.25
C HIS A 40 -6.52 -5.43 3.60
N LEU A 41 -6.63 -4.14 3.30
CA LEU A 41 -7.75 -3.59 2.54
C LEU A 41 -7.80 -4.17 1.12
N ALA A 42 -6.65 -4.24 0.44
CA ALA A 42 -6.51 -4.86 -0.88
C ALA A 42 -6.93 -6.33 -0.86
N GLN A 43 -6.44 -7.10 0.11
CA GLN A 43 -6.83 -8.49 0.30
C GLN A 43 -8.34 -8.63 0.55
N GLY A 44 -8.95 -7.72 1.31
CA GLY A 44 -10.40 -7.68 1.55
C GLY A 44 -11.22 -7.38 0.29
N PHE A 45 -10.72 -6.55 -0.64
CA PHE A 45 -11.35 -6.32 -1.95
C PHE A 45 -11.29 -7.53 -2.88
N LEU A 46 -10.21 -8.30 -2.78
CA LEU A 46 -9.93 -9.44 -3.65
C LEU A 46 -10.46 -10.77 -3.07
N CYS A 47 -10.85 -10.78 -1.80
CA CYS A 47 -11.35 -11.95 -1.11
C CYS A 47 -12.68 -12.44 -1.70
N GLU A 48 -12.80 -13.75 -1.91
CA GLU A 48 -14.01 -14.39 -2.46
C GLU A 48 -15.17 -14.41 -1.47
N ALA A 49 -14.85 -14.54 -0.17
CA ALA A 49 -15.84 -14.59 0.91
C ALA A 49 -15.40 -13.66 2.05
N PRO A 50 -15.39 -12.33 1.85
CA PRO A 50 -15.00 -11.41 2.90
C PRO A 50 -15.97 -11.54 4.09
N ARG A 51 -15.46 -11.32 5.30
CA ARG A 51 -16.27 -11.27 6.51
C ARG A 51 -17.30 -10.13 6.43
N PRO A 52 -18.35 -10.11 7.26
CA PRO A 52 -19.34 -9.01 7.24
C PRO A 52 -18.75 -7.62 7.48
N ASN A 53 -17.65 -7.51 8.25
CA ASN A 53 -16.90 -6.27 8.43
C ASN A 53 -15.93 -5.97 7.26
N GLY A 54 -15.98 -6.78 6.19
CA GLY A 54 -15.18 -6.77 4.97
C GLY A 54 -13.71 -7.12 5.13
N GLU A 55 -13.28 -7.63 6.29
CA GLU A 55 -11.96 -8.26 6.40
C GLU A 55 -11.88 -9.50 5.49
N PRO A 56 -10.71 -9.80 4.92
CA PRO A 56 -10.50 -11.03 4.17
C PRO A 56 -10.69 -12.26 5.05
N CYS A 57 -11.24 -13.35 4.50
CA CYS A 57 -11.42 -14.61 5.24
C CYS A 57 -10.10 -15.28 5.63
N GLY A 58 -9.04 -15.06 4.83
CA GLY A 58 -7.71 -15.66 5.01
C GLY A 58 -7.57 -17.09 4.49
N THR A 59 -8.64 -17.74 4.04
CA THR A 59 -8.65 -19.18 3.70
C THR A 59 -9.08 -19.50 2.26
N CYS A 60 -9.71 -18.56 1.54
CA CYS A 60 -10.08 -18.76 0.13
C CYS A 60 -8.85 -18.71 -0.80
N ALA A 61 -9.00 -19.22 -2.03
CA ALA A 61 -7.91 -19.29 -3.00
C ALA A 61 -7.30 -17.90 -3.29
N ALA A 62 -8.13 -16.88 -3.47
CA ALA A 62 -7.67 -15.50 -3.61
C ALA A 62 -6.82 -15.01 -2.41
N CYS A 63 -7.25 -15.31 -1.17
CA CYS A 63 -6.48 -14.94 0.02
C CYS A 63 -5.11 -15.66 0.06
N THR A 64 -5.06 -16.93 -0.34
CA THR A 64 -3.83 -17.72 -0.40
C THR A 64 -2.87 -17.17 -1.46
N TRP A 65 -3.34 -16.86 -2.67
CA TRP A 65 -2.50 -16.25 -3.72
C TRP A 65 -1.99 -14.88 -3.31
N PHE A 66 -2.83 -14.08 -2.65
CA PHE A 66 -2.41 -12.79 -2.12
C PHE A 66 -1.27 -12.95 -1.11
N ALA A 67 -1.41 -13.88 -0.16
CA ALA A 67 -0.37 -14.13 0.84
C ALA A 67 0.95 -14.62 0.22
N GLN A 68 0.89 -15.33 -0.91
CA GLN A 68 2.05 -15.78 -1.69
C GLN A 68 2.62 -14.69 -2.61
N GLY A 69 1.93 -13.56 -2.78
CA GLY A 69 2.32 -12.49 -3.68
C GLY A 69 1.99 -12.73 -5.16
N ASN A 70 1.15 -13.72 -5.48
CA ASN A 70 0.85 -14.15 -6.85
C ASN A 70 -0.60 -13.87 -7.27
N HIS A 71 -1.29 -12.93 -6.61
CA HIS A 71 -2.68 -12.67 -6.93
C HIS A 71 -2.82 -11.94 -8.28
N PRO A 72 -3.58 -12.47 -9.26
CA PRO A 72 -3.59 -11.95 -10.62
C PRO A 72 -4.25 -10.58 -10.77
N ASP A 73 -5.08 -10.17 -9.80
CA ASP A 73 -5.74 -8.85 -9.77
C ASP A 73 -5.17 -7.93 -8.66
N TYR A 74 -3.97 -8.25 -8.13
CA TYR A 74 -3.25 -7.40 -7.18
C TYR A 74 -1.91 -6.95 -7.76
N ARG A 75 -1.57 -5.67 -7.60
CA ARG A 75 -0.23 -5.18 -7.88
C ARG A 75 0.21 -4.17 -6.83
N ILE A 76 1.46 -4.25 -6.40
CA ILE A 76 2.08 -3.22 -5.59
C ILE A 76 3.33 -2.70 -6.28
N VAL A 77 3.47 -1.37 -6.30
CA VAL A 77 4.62 -0.69 -6.87
C VAL A 77 5.40 0.00 -5.77
N LEU A 78 6.66 -0.39 -5.67
CA LEU A 78 7.63 0.07 -4.67
C LEU A 78 8.94 0.47 -5.36
N PRO A 79 9.77 1.33 -4.74
CA PRO A 79 11.17 1.44 -5.12
C PRO A 79 11.89 0.08 -5.03
N GLU A 80 12.87 -0.14 -5.91
CA GLU A 80 13.73 -1.35 -5.88
C GLU A 80 14.39 -1.54 -4.50
N ALA A 81 14.70 -0.45 -3.80
CA ALA A 81 15.28 -0.49 -2.45
C ALA A 81 14.36 -1.13 -1.40
N LEU A 82 13.06 -1.26 -1.68
CA LEU A 82 12.04 -1.85 -0.81
C LEU A 82 11.44 -3.14 -1.40
N ALA A 83 12.05 -3.71 -2.45
CA ALA A 83 11.61 -4.93 -3.11
C ALA A 83 11.78 -6.14 -2.16
N GLY A 84 10.79 -6.36 -1.30
CA GLY A 84 10.80 -7.37 -0.24
C GLY A 84 9.90 -7.02 0.94
N GLU A 85 9.45 -5.77 1.05
CA GLU A 85 8.57 -5.32 2.14
C GLU A 85 7.10 -5.73 1.96
N ALA A 86 6.73 -6.28 0.80
CA ALA A 86 5.33 -6.58 0.48
C ALA A 86 5.17 -7.81 -0.42
N PRO A 87 4.11 -8.62 -0.22
CA PRO A 87 3.69 -9.60 -1.21
C PRO A 87 3.31 -8.89 -2.51
N GLY A 88 3.59 -9.50 -3.67
CA GLY A 88 3.26 -8.93 -4.99
C GLY A 88 4.23 -7.87 -5.51
N ALA A 89 5.31 -7.57 -4.78
CA ALA A 89 6.36 -6.64 -5.21
C ALA A 89 7.38 -7.27 -6.19
N ALA A 90 7.23 -8.55 -6.53
CA ALA A 90 8.33 -9.38 -7.04
C ALA A 90 8.51 -9.41 -8.57
N ASP A 91 7.58 -8.92 -9.40
CA ASP A 91 7.59 -9.34 -10.82
C ASP A 91 7.84 -8.26 -11.89
N ASP A 92 7.72 -6.96 -11.61
CA ASP A 92 7.87 -5.94 -12.67
C ASP A 92 9.25 -5.27 -12.72
N ALA A 93 10.12 -5.56 -11.75
CA ALA A 93 11.49 -5.07 -11.73
C ALA A 93 12.44 -5.96 -12.54
N LYS A 94 11.95 -6.75 -13.50
CA LYS A 94 12.81 -7.24 -14.58
C LYS A 94 12.94 -6.10 -15.59
N PRO A 95 14.10 -5.42 -15.68
CA PRO A 95 14.30 -4.45 -16.74
C PRO A 95 14.09 -5.16 -18.09
N ALA A 96 13.31 -4.53 -18.97
CA ALA A 96 13.15 -4.97 -20.36
C ALA A 96 14.49 -5.02 -21.13
N ASP A 97 15.54 -4.42 -20.56
CA ASP A 97 16.92 -4.48 -21.03
C ASP A 97 17.78 -5.39 -20.13
N ALA A 98 17.40 -6.66 -19.99
CA ALA A 98 18.37 -7.70 -19.66
C ALA A 98 19.20 -8.00 -20.91
N ASP A 99 20.04 -7.03 -21.29
CA ASP A 99 21.18 -7.27 -22.18
C ASP A 99 22.05 -8.34 -21.51
N GLU A 100 22.35 -9.39 -22.27
CA GLU A 100 23.03 -10.63 -21.84
C GLU A 100 24.53 -10.40 -21.55
N GLY A 101 24.92 -9.19 -21.16
CA GLY A 101 26.30 -8.75 -21.07
C GLY A 101 26.54 -7.72 -19.96
N GLY A 102 27.02 -8.20 -18.81
CA GLY A 102 27.73 -7.35 -17.85
C GLY A 102 26.97 -7.05 -16.56
N LYS A 103 27.32 -7.81 -15.52
CA LYS A 103 26.92 -7.60 -14.12
C LYS A 103 27.45 -6.25 -13.60
N LYS A 104 26.78 -5.14 -13.91
CA LYS A 104 26.96 -3.87 -13.20
C LYS A 104 26.09 -3.89 -11.95
N THR A 105 26.73 -4.12 -10.80
CA THR A 105 26.16 -3.96 -9.46
C THR A 105 25.75 -2.50 -9.23
N ARG A 106 24.56 -2.12 -9.71
CA ARG A 106 23.95 -0.81 -9.42
C ARG A 106 23.19 -0.92 -8.10
N ALA A 107 23.36 0.07 -7.22
CA ALA A 107 22.59 0.16 -5.98
C ALA A 107 21.08 0.27 -6.30
N PRO A 108 20.21 -0.41 -5.53
CA PRO A 108 18.78 -0.40 -5.79
C PRO A 108 18.21 1.02 -5.67
N SER A 109 17.34 1.40 -6.60
CA SER A 109 16.75 2.74 -6.65
C SER A 109 15.80 3.00 -5.47
N LYS A 110 15.85 4.23 -4.93
CA LYS A 110 14.93 4.73 -3.90
C LYS A 110 13.69 5.42 -4.49
N GLU A 111 13.59 5.52 -5.81
CA GLU A 111 12.47 6.15 -6.52
C GLU A 111 11.65 5.10 -7.26
N ILE A 112 10.35 5.35 -7.38
CA ILE A 112 9.46 4.66 -8.31
C ILE A 112 9.58 5.35 -9.66
N LYS A 113 10.05 4.61 -10.66
CA LYS A 113 10.32 5.13 -12.01
C LYS A 113 9.10 4.99 -12.93
N ILE A 114 9.15 5.70 -14.06
CA ILE A 114 8.06 5.73 -15.04
C ILE A 114 7.79 4.35 -15.64
N GLU A 115 8.81 3.50 -15.81
CA GLU A 115 8.68 2.15 -16.36
C GLU A 115 7.79 1.27 -15.47
N GLN A 116 7.96 1.36 -14.14
CA GLN A 116 7.12 0.63 -13.18
C GLN A 116 5.67 1.11 -13.23
N VAL A 117 5.46 2.43 -13.40
CA VAL A 117 4.11 2.99 -13.60
C VAL A 117 3.51 2.53 -14.93
N ARG A 118 4.27 2.46 -16.02
CA ARG A 118 3.74 1.99 -17.31
C ARG A 118 3.31 0.54 -17.25
N ALA A 119 4.12 -0.34 -16.66
CA ALA A 119 3.76 -1.74 -16.43
C ALA A 119 2.48 -1.86 -15.57
N LEU A 120 2.33 -1.00 -14.58
CA LEU A 120 1.12 -0.91 -13.77
C LEU A 120 -0.11 -0.47 -14.58
N LEU A 121 0.05 0.50 -15.49
CA LEU A 121 -1.04 0.96 -16.36
C LEU A 121 -1.46 -0.14 -17.35
N ASP A 122 -0.51 -0.89 -17.89
CA ASP A 122 -0.78 -2.05 -18.75
C ASP A 122 -1.55 -3.13 -17.98
N PHE A 123 -1.14 -3.38 -16.73
CA PHE A 123 -1.88 -4.23 -15.80
C PHE A 123 -3.31 -3.73 -15.59
N CYS A 124 -3.55 -2.42 -15.46
CA CYS A 124 -4.89 -1.86 -15.29
C CYS A 124 -5.76 -1.95 -16.56
N ALA A 125 -5.16 -2.00 -17.75
CA ALA A 125 -5.88 -1.97 -19.03
C ALA A 125 -6.54 -3.31 -19.42
N VAL A 126 -6.06 -4.44 -18.90
CA VAL A 126 -6.64 -5.77 -19.18
C VAL A 126 -8.00 -5.91 -18.45
N GLY A 127 -8.91 -6.82 -18.82
CA GLY A 127 -10.10 -7.10 -18.00
C GLY A 127 -9.77 -7.98 -16.78
N SER A 128 -10.39 -7.76 -15.61
CA SER A 128 -10.07 -8.55 -14.39
C SER A 128 -10.25 -10.04 -14.62
N HIS A 129 -9.35 -10.85 -14.07
CA HIS A 129 -9.34 -12.29 -14.35
C HIS A 129 -10.61 -12.98 -13.84
N ARG A 130 -11.28 -12.39 -12.85
CA ARG A 130 -12.43 -12.99 -12.15
C ARG A 130 -13.68 -12.10 -12.16
N GLY A 131 -13.73 -11.07 -12.99
CA GLY A 131 -14.86 -10.13 -13.04
C GLY A 131 -15.04 -9.27 -11.77
N GLY A 132 -14.07 -9.31 -10.86
CA GLY A 132 -14.03 -8.54 -9.61
C GLY A 132 -13.19 -7.28 -9.71
N ALA A 133 -12.85 -6.72 -8.55
CA ALA A 133 -11.97 -5.56 -8.45
C ALA A 133 -10.51 -5.91 -8.78
N ARG A 134 -9.76 -4.91 -9.25
CA ARG A 134 -8.31 -4.91 -9.25
C ARG A 134 -7.81 -3.91 -8.26
N VAL A 135 -6.80 -4.28 -7.49
CA VAL A 135 -6.26 -3.39 -6.46
C VAL A 135 -4.79 -3.11 -6.72
N VAL A 136 -4.50 -1.83 -6.78
CA VAL A 136 -3.17 -1.29 -6.99
C VAL A 136 -2.73 -0.57 -5.73
N VAL A 137 -1.55 -0.92 -5.21
CA VAL A 137 -0.93 -0.21 -4.09
C VAL A 137 0.32 0.52 -4.57
N LEU A 138 0.45 1.80 -4.22
CA LEU A 138 1.64 2.62 -4.48
C LEU A 138 2.26 3.01 -3.15
N TYR A 139 3.46 2.51 -2.86
CA TYR A 139 4.12 2.75 -1.57
C TYR A 139 5.66 2.83 -1.66
N PRO A 140 6.30 3.79 -0.98
CA PRO A 140 5.72 5.06 -0.54
C PRO A 140 5.38 5.92 -1.76
N ALA A 141 4.20 6.54 -1.79
CA ALA A 141 3.75 7.33 -2.93
C ALA A 141 4.68 8.53 -3.21
N GLU A 142 5.31 9.10 -2.19
CA GLU A 142 6.30 10.18 -2.31
C GLU A 142 7.64 9.74 -2.93
N ALA A 143 7.83 8.45 -3.21
CA ALA A 143 8.95 7.97 -4.01
C ALA A 143 8.68 8.02 -5.52
N LEU A 144 7.46 8.34 -5.96
CA LEU A 144 7.20 8.60 -7.37
C LEU A 144 8.04 9.78 -7.85
N ASN A 145 8.89 9.53 -8.85
CA ASN A 145 9.54 10.64 -9.53
C ASN A 145 8.51 11.46 -10.34
N VAL A 146 8.92 12.62 -10.83
CA VAL A 146 8.02 13.54 -11.54
C VAL A 146 7.41 12.89 -12.79
N ALA A 147 8.20 12.13 -13.54
CA ALA A 147 7.74 11.45 -14.75
C ALA A 147 6.71 10.35 -14.45
N ALA A 148 6.95 9.55 -13.41
CA ALA A 148 6.05 8.52 -12.92
C ALA A 148 4.74 9.11 -12.40
N SER A 149 4.81 10.20 -11.64
CA SER A 149 3.65 10.93 -11.13
C SER A 149 2.77 11.44 -12.28
N ASN A 150 3.37 12.10 -13.28
CA ASN A 150 2.63 12.64 -14.42
C ASN A 150 1.98 11.55 -15.27
N ALA A 151 2.64 10.38 -15.42
CA ALA A 151 2.08 9.25 -16.15
C ALA A 151 0.83 8.67 -15.47
N LEU A 152 0.72 8.72 -14.14
CA LEU A 152 -0.45 8.25 -13.40
C LEU A 152 -1.67 9.17 -13.50
N LEU A 153 -1.49 10.47 -13.80
CA LEU A 153 -2.56 11.47 -13.65
C LEU A 153 -3.81 11.15 -14.46
N LYS A 154 -3.66 10.71 -15.71
CA LYS A 154 -4.80 10.39 -16.58
C LYS A 154 -5.63 9.25 -16.00
N THR A 155 -4.98 8.22 -15.48
CA THR A 155 -5.66 7.04 -14.93
C THR A 155 -6.24 7.30 -13.54
N LEU A 156 -5.64 8.19 -12.76
CA LEU A 156 -6.25 8.64 -11.50
C LEU A 156 -7.47 9.53 -11.72
N GLU A 157 -7.55 10.24 -12.86
CA GLU A 157 -8.72 11.07 -13.20
C GLU A 157 -9.86 10.24 -13.81
N GLU A 158 -9.51 9.32 -14.71
CA GLU A 158 -10.46 8.44 -15.39
C GLU A 158 -9.99 6.98 -15.23
N PRO A 159 -10.24 6.36 -14.07
CA PRO A 159 -9.81 4.99 -13.78
C PRO A 159 -10.60 3.97 -14.61
N PRO A 160 -9.96 2.88 -15.06
CA PRO A 160 -10.70 1.77 -15.66
C PRO A 160 -11.73 1.19 -14.67
N PRO A 161 -12.87 0.66 -15.17
CA PRO A 161 -13.90 0.09 -14.30
C PRO A 161 -13.34 -1.03 -13.41
N GLY A 162 -13.67 -0.99 -12.12
CA GLY A 162 -13.25 -2.01 -11.15
C GLY A 162 -11.82 -1.87 -10.66
N VAL A 163 -11.04 -0.86 -11.08
CA VAL A 163 -9.70 -0.60 -10.54
C VAL A 163 -9.79 0.28 -9.29
N VAL A 164 -9.09 -0.13 -8.24
CA VAL A 164 -8.96 0.58 -6.97
C VAL A 164 -7.50 0.93 -6.73
N PHE A 165 -7.21 2.22 -6.61
CA PHE A 165 -5.89 2.74 -6.26
C PHE A 165 -5.80 3.04 -4.77
N LEU A 166 -4.78 2.48 -4.12
CA LEU A 166 -4.40 2.74 -2.73
C LEU A 166 -3.00 3.37 -2.73
N LEU A 167 -2.93 4.68 -2.55
CA LEU A 167 -1.68 5.40 -2.39
C LEU A 167 -1.38 5.49 -0.90
N VAL A 168 -0.14 5.19 -0.52
CA VAL A 168 0.28 5.20 0.88
C VAL A 168 1.46 6.13 1.03
N SER A 169 1.34 7.17 1.88
CA SER A 169 2.38 8.19 2.03
C SER A 169 2.66 8.53 3.49
N ALA A 170 3.94 8.57 3.87
CA ALA A 170 4.32 9.12 5.17
C ALA A 170 4.44 10.65 5.15
N ARG A 171 4.67 11.23 3.96
CA ARG A 171 5.00 12.64 3.77
C ARG A 171 4.19 13.23 2.62
N ILE A 172 2.93 13.55 2.91
CA ILE A 172 1.98 14.10 1.94
C ILE A 172 2.48 15.41 1.30
N ASP A 173 3.29 16.19 2.04
CA ASP A 173 3.95 17.41 1.59
C ASP A 173 4.95 17.20 0.43
N ARG A 174 5.44 15.96 0.24
CA ARG A 174 6.33 15.61 -0.88
C ARG A 174 5.59 15.17 -2.14
N LEU A 175 4.29 14.90 -2.06
CA LEU A 175 3.52 14.51 -3.23
C LEU A 175 3.20 15.72 -4.12
N LEU A 176 3.11 15.49 -5.43
CA LEU A 176 2.63 16.53 -6.33
C LEU A 176 1.18 16.89 -5.99
N PRO A 177 0.82 18.20 -5.93
CA PRO A 177 -0.56 18.63 -5.69
C PRO A 177 -1.58 18.02 -6.65
N THR A 178 -1.14 17.70 -7.88
CA THR A 178 -1.96 17.06 -8.93
C THR A 178 -2.37 15.62 -8.62
N ILE A 179 -1.57 14.89 -7.85
CA ILE A 179 -1.91 13.55 -7.32
C ILE A 179 -2.87 13.71 -6.15
N ILE A 180 -2.54 14.61 -5.22
CA ILE A 180 -3.33 14.84 -4.00
C ILE A 180 -4.78 15.25 -4.35
N SER A 181 -4.97 16.11 -5.35
CA SER A 181 -6.30 16.60 -5.74
C SER A 181 -7.21 15.55 -6.39
N ARG A 182 -6.62 14.47 -6.95
CA ARG A 182 -7.35 13.36 -7.59
C ARG A 182 -7.59 12.18 -6.65
N CYS A 183 -7.05 12.23 -5.43
CA CYS A 183 -7.24 11.16 -4.45
C CYS A 183 -8.20 11.61 -3.34
N ARG A 184 -9.04 10.69 -2.86
CA ARG A 184 -9.71 10.88 -1.58
C ARG A 184 -8.66 10.76 -0.46
N GLN A 185 -8.39 11.87 0.22
CA GLN A 185 -7.44 11.88 1.33
C GLN A 185 -8.03 11.17 2.56
N TRP A 186 -7.21 10.32 3.16
CA TRP A 186 -7.54 9.60 4.39
C TRP A 186 -6.40 9.75 5.40
N PRO A 187 -6.51 10.69 6.35
CA PRO A 187 -5.56 10.79 7.45
C PRO A 187 -5.76 9.60 8.38
N MET A 188 -4.73 8.75 8.48
CA MET A 188 -4.74 7.59 9.35
C MET A 188 -4.52 7.99 10.81
N THR A 189 -5.21 7.29 11.70
CA THR A 189 -5.18 7.55 13.14
C THR A 189 -3.81 7.25 13.71
N VAL A 190 -3.28 8.23 14.45
CA VAL A 190 -2.09 8.05 15.28
C VAL A 190 -2.55 7.46 16.62
N PRO A 191 -1.98 6.34 17.09
CA PRO A 191 -2.36 5.77 18.37
C PRO A 191 -2.07 6.73 19.52
N ALA A 192 -2.96 6.76 20.52
CA ALA A 192 -2.69 7.44 21.77
C ALA A 192 -1.42 6.84 22.43
N PRO A 193 -0.55 7.66 23.06
CA PRO A 193 0.72 7.18 23.62
C PRO A 193 0.57 5.98 24.58
N ASP A 194 -0.47 5.98 25.43
CA ASP A 194 -0.71 4.89 26.36
C ASP A 194 -1.14 3.59 25.65
N ALA A 195 -1.98 3.68 24.61
CA ALA A 195 -2.40 2.53 23.83
C ALA A 195 -1.22 1.93 23.02
N ALA A 196 -0.40 2.81 22.43
CA ALA A 196 0.82 2.44 21.73
C ALA A 196 1.85 1.75 22.65
N ALA A 197 2.11 2.34 23.82
CA ALA A 197 3.06 1.78 24.79
C ALA A 197 2.56 0.44 25.37
N ALA A 198 1.26 0.32 25.66
CA ALA A 198 0.66 -0.94 26.09
C ALA A 198 0.78 -2.03 25.02
N TRP A 199 0.57 -1.67 23.75
CA TRP A 199 0.76 -2.61 22.64
C TRP A 199 2.22 -3.06 22.50
N LEU A 200 3.18 -2.12 22.59
CA LEU A 200 4.62 -2.41 22.57
C LEU A 200 5.04 -3.34 23.72
N ALA A 201 4.58 -3.06 24.94
CA ALA A 201 4.83 -3.93 26.10
C ALA A 201 4.26 -5.33 25.88
N ALA A 202 3.08 -5.46 25.25
CA ALA A 202 2.52 -6.75 24.87
C ALA A 202 3.31 -7.48 23.77
N GLN A 203 4.14 -6.77 23.00
CA GLN A 203 5.11 -7.38 22.06
C GLN A 203 6.43 -7.78 22.75
N GLY A 204 6.58 -7.56 24.06
CA GLY A 204 7.79 -7.87 24.81
C GLY A 204 8.87 -6.79 24.76
N VAL A 205 8.50 -5.55 24.42
CA VAL A 205 9.43 -4.41 24.40
C VAL A 205 9.56 -3.83 25.81
N ASP A 206 10.76 -3.91 26.38
CA ASP A 206 11.13 -3.23 27.62
C ASP A 206 11.19 -1.71 27.42
N ASP A 207 10.93 -0.93 28.47
CA ASP A 207 10.92 0.54 28.42
C ASP A 207 10.07 1.14 27.28
N ALA A 208 8.95 0.47 26.94
CA ALA A 208 8.09 0.79 25.80
C ALA A 208 7.72 2.27 25.65
N ARG A 209 7.50 3.00 26.76
CA ARG A 209 7.19 4.45 26.73
C ARG A 209 8.38 5.29 26.27
N ALA A 210 9.60 4.96 26.68
CA ALA A 210 10.80 5.69 26.30
C ALA A 210 11.09 5.49 24.81
N LEU A 211 11.09 4.24 24.34
CA LEU A 211 11.29 3.90 22.93
C LEU A 211 10.21 4.50 22.03
N LEU A 212 8.95 4.49 22.48
CA LEU A 212 7.86 5.14 21.76
C LEU A 212 8.08 6.65 21.61
N ALA A 213 8.56 7.32 22.66
CA ALA A 213 8.86 8.74 22.62
C ALA A 213 10.02 9.06 21.65
N GLU A 214 11.07 8.25 21.66
CA GLU A 214 12.19 8.35 20.70
C GLU A 214 11.74 8.13 19.25
N ALA A 215 10.80 7.21 19.04
CA ALA A 215 10.18 6.95 17.74
C ALA A 215 9.09 7.96 17.34
N GLY A 216 8.91 9.06 18.10
CA GLY A 216 7.93 10.11 17.80
C GLY A 216 6.47 9.65 17.90
N GLY A 217 6.17 8.66 18.73
CA GLY A 217 4.82 8.12 18.90
C GLY A 217 4.40 7.08 17.86
N ALA A 218 5.34 6.54 17.07
CA ALA A 218 5.09 5.52 16.06
C ALA A 218 5.44 4.10 16.58
N PRO A 219 4.46 3.23 16.88
CA PRO A 219 4.73 1.96 17.55
C PRO A 219 5.59 1.00 16.72
N LEU A 220 5.39 0.92 15.41
CA LEU A 220 6.17 -0.02 14.59
C LEU A 220 7.60 0.49 14.34
N ALA A 221 7.83 1.79 14.45
CA ALA A 221 9.19 2.33 14.40
C ALA A 221 9.93 2.05 15.72
N ALA A 222 9.23 2.05 16.86
CA ALA A 222 9.80 1.68 18.16
C ALA A 222 10.04 0.16 18.32
N LEU A 223 9.41 -0.67 17.49
CA LEU A 223 9.56 -2.13 17.51
C LEU A 223 10.74 -2.62 16.65
N ALA A 224 11.18 -1.82 15.68
CA ALA A 224 12.20 -2.17 14.69
C ALA A 224 13.62 -1.96 15.22
#